data_AF-A0A9D5PV48-F1
#
_entry.id   AF-A0A9D5PV48-F1
#
_cell.length_a   1.000
_cell.length_b   1.000
_cell.length_c   1.000
_cell.angle_alpha   90.00
_cell.angle_beta   90.00
_cell.angle_gamma   90.00
#
_symmetry.space_group_name_H-M   'P 1'
#
loop_
_entity.id
_entity.type
_entity.pdbx_description
1 polymer ?
#
loop_
_entity_poly.entity_id
_entity_poly.type
_entity_poly.pdbx_seq_one_letter_code
_entity_poly.pdbx_strand_id
1 'polypeptide(L)'
;MATSFSKVTTEELDRVKAQLDEKITAYNTAWNKLYSEIEDLRASKWQGIASDTFNTKLDGYRNDFQNLEEAMKRFSEHLMTASQKHSANEDDITSGASSLPVGN
;
A
#
# COMPACT_ATOMS: atom_id res chain seq x y z
N MET A 1 14.13 29.98 21.12
CA MET A 1 14.02 29.86 19.65
C MET A 1 13.60 28.44 19.33
N ALA A 2 12.33 28.23 18.96
CA ALA A 2 11.77 26.94 18.58
C ALA A 2 11.09 27.11 17.21
N THR A 3 11.89 27.19 16.15
CA THR A 3 11.37 27.53 14.81
C THR A 3 11.84 26.60 13.69
N SER A 4 12.64 25.55 13.97
CA SER A 4 13.08 24.61 12.93
C SER A 4 12.51 23.20 13.04
N PHE A 5 12.04 22.76 14.22
CA PHE A 5 11.61 21.36 14.38
C PHE A 5 10.18 21.10 13.89
N SER A 6 9.25 22.07 13.95
CA SER A 6 7.86 21.78 13.52
C SER A 6 7.66 21.91 12.00
N LYS A 7 8.31 22.88 11.35
CA LYS A 7 8.06 23.18 9.94
C LYS A 7 8.69 22.16 8.99
N VAL A 8 9.95 21.80 9.23
CA VAL A 8 10.70 20.80 8.45
C VAL A 8 10.08 19.40 8.59
N THR A 9 9.49 19.08 9.74
CA THR A 9 8.85 17.77 9.97
C THR A 9 7.49 17.67 9.26
N THR A 10 6.67 18.71 9.27
CA THR A 10 5.39 18.74 8.54
C THR A 10 5.63 18.64 7.02
N GLU A 11 6.57 19.43 6.47
CA GLU A 11 6.86 19.45 5.03
C GLU A 11 7.42 18.10 4.53
N GLU A 12 8.29 17.45 5.31
CA GLU A 12 8.83 16.13 4.97
C GLU A 12 7.77 15.03 5.08
N LEU A 13 6.88 15.09 6.09
CA LEU A 13 5.75 14.16 6.22
C LEU A 13 4.77 14.27 5.05
N ASP A 14 4.47 15.48 4.60
CA ASP A 14 3.62 15.73 3.43
C ASP A 14 4.27 15.16 2.16
N ARG A 15 5.59 15.32 2.01
CA ARG A 15 6.35 14.76 0.90
C ARG A 15 6.36 13.24 0.91
N VAL A 16 6.63 12.62 2.05
CA VAL A 16 6.62 11.16 2.22
C VAL A 16 5.24 10.59 1.95
N LYS A 17 4.19 11.27 2.43
CA LYS A 17 2.80 10.93 2.12
C LYS A 17 2.54 10.94 0.62
N ALA A 18 2.91 12.02 -0.08
CA ALA A 18 2.70 12.12 -1.52
C ALA A 18 3.39 10.98 -2.29
N GLN A 19 4.63 10.64 -1.90
CA GLN A 19 5.35 9.50 -2.48
C GLN A 19 4.67 8.17 -2.16
N LEU A 20 4.19 7.97 -0.93
CA LEU A 20 3.49 6.77 -0.52
C LEU A 20 2.17 6.59 -1.29
N ASP A 21 1.39 7.66 -1.46
CA ASP A 21 0.16 7.66 -2.24
C ASP A 21 0.42 7.28 -3.70
N GLU A 22 1.48 7.82 -4.32
CA GLU A 22 1.91 7.42 -5.67
C GLU A 22 2.23 5.92 -5.75
N LYS A 23 2.96 5.37 -4.76
CA LYS A 23 3.29 3.94 -4.73
C LYS A 23 2.06 3.07 -4.48
N ILE A 24 1.12 3.49 -3.64
CA ILE A 24 -0.15 2.79 -3.42
C ILE A 24 -0.94 2.73 -4.74
N THR A 25 -1.02 3.83 -5.49
CA THR A 25 -1.71 3.85 -6.79
C THR A 25 -1.02 2.95 -7.81
N ALA A 26 0.31 2.99 -7.91
CA ALA A 26 1.06 2.13 -8.81
C ALA A 26 0.88 0.65 -8.47
N TYR A 27 0.92 0.32 -7.18
CA TYR A 27 0.68 -1.02 -6.67
C TYR A 27 -0.73 -1.52 -6.98
N ASN A 28 -1.76 -0.71 -6.71
CA ASN A 28 -3.15 -1.01 -7.03
C ASN A 28 -3.34 -1.29 -8.53
N THR A 29 -2.75 -0.44 -9.37
CA THR A 29 -2.78 -0.60 -10.83
C THR A 29 -2.11 -1.91 -11.26
N ALA A 30 -0.96 -2.24 -10.68
CA ALA A 30 -0.20 -3.43 -11.03
C ALA A 30 -0.94 -4.73 -10.70
N TRP A 31 -1.48 -4.85 -9.48
CA TRP A 31 -2.18 -6.08 -9.10
C TRP A 31 -3.54 -6.20 -9.84
N ASN A 32 -4.27 -5.11 -10.08
CA ASN A 32 -5.49 -5.16 -10.90
C ASN A 32 -5.20 -5.59 -12.35
N LYS A 33 -4.12 -5.06 -12.94
CA LYS A 33 -3.68 -5.46 -14.28
C LYS A 33 -3.33 -6.95 -14.34
N LEU A 34 -2.65 -7.48 -13.32
CA LEU A 34 -2.34 -8.91 -13.23
C LEU A 34 -3.60 -9.78 -13.31
N TYR A 35 -4.65 -9.46 -12.54
CA TYR A 35 -5.89 -10.23 -12.59
C TYR A 35 -6.62 -10.08 -13.93
N SER A 36 -6.61 -8.89 -14.54
CA SER A 36 -7.18 -8.68 -15.88
C SER A 36 -6.48 -9.55 -16.93
N GLU A 37 -5.13 -9.56 -16.95
CA GLU A 37 -4.36 -10.38 -17.89
C GLU A 37 -4.62 -11.87 -17.70
N ILE A 38 -4.88 -12.31 -16.46
CA ILE A 38 -5.17 -13.70 -16.15
C ILE A 38 -6.60 -14.11 -16.55
N GLU A 39 -7.57 -13.22 -16.37
CA GLU A 39 -8.92 -13.43 -16.91
C GLU A 39 -8.89 -13.58 -18.45
N ASP A 40 -8.13 -12.71 -19.13
CA ASP A 40 -7.91 -12.78 -20.56
C ASP A 40 -7.22 -14.10 -20.97
N LEU A 41 -6.21 -14.54 -20.21
CA LEU A 41 -5.50 -15.80 -20.44
C LEU A 41 -6.42 -17.01 -20.29
N ARG A 42 -7.32 -16.99 -19.30
CA ARG A 42 -8.34 -18.02 -19.07
C ARG A 42 -9.36 -18.05 -20.21
N ALA A 43 -9.76 -16.89 -20.72
CA ALA A 43 -10.71 -16.77 -21.83
C ALA A 43 -10.10 -17.19 -23.18
N SER A 44 -8.79 -16.99 -23.38
CA SER A 44 -8.12 -17.05 -24.69
C SER A 44 -7.60 -18.42 -25.13
N LYS A 45 -7.92 -19.52 -24.40
CA LYS A 45 -7.71 -20.97 -24.72
C LYS A 45 -6.80 -21.75 -23.75
N TRP A 46 -6.24 -21.16 -22.70
CA TRP A 46 -5.48 -21.94 -21.70
C TRP A 46 -6.43 -22.59 -20.68
N GLN A 47 -6.98 -23.75 -21.06
CA GLN A 47 -7.91 -24.52 -20.24
C GLN A 47 -7.30 -25.87 -19.81
N GLY A 48 -7.64 -26.33 -18.60
CA GLY A 48 -7.19 -27.62 -18.06
C GLY A 48 -6.53 -27.50 -16.68
N ILE A 49 -6.19 -28.65 -16.08
CA ILE A 49 -5.76 -28.79 -14.68
C ILE A 49 -4.61 -27.84 -14.30
N ALA A 50 -3.65 -27.63 -15.21
CA ALA A 50 -2.54 -26.71 -14.96
C ALA A 50 -2.98 -25.24 -14.86
N SER A 51 -3.88 -24.80 -15.75
CA SER A 51 -4.47 -23.46 -15.71
C SER A 51 -5.33 -23.28 -14.46
N ASP A 52 -6.14 -24.28 -14.10
CA ASP A 52 -6.97 -24.25 -12.88
C ASP A 52 -6.10 -24.16 -11.61
N THR A 53 -5.00 -24.92 -11.57
CA THR A 53 -4.06 -24.90 -10.44
C THR A 53 -3.36 -23.55 -10.32
N PHE A 54 -2.87 -23.00 -11.44
CA PHE A 54 -2.22 -21.70 -11.48
C PHE A 54 -3.17 -20.59 -11.02
N ASN A 55 -4.38 -20.56 -11.59
CA ASN A 55 -5.39 -19.57 -11.26
C ASN A 55 -5.85 -19.65 -9.80
N THR A 56 -6.06 -20.86 -9.27
CA THR A 56 -6.44 -21.06 -7.86
C THR A 56 -5.36 -20.53 -6.91
N LYS A 57 -4.09 -20.81 -7.22
CA LYS A 57 -2.97 -20.29 -6.43
C LYS A 57 -2.90 -18.76 -6.48
N LEU A 58 -3.13 -18.18 -7.66
CA LEU A 58 -3.05 -16.74 -7.85
C LEU A 58 -4.23 -16.00 -7.22
N ASP A 59 -5.46 -16.53 -7.29
CA ASP A 59 -6.62 -16.00 -6.58
C ASP A 59 -6.39 -15.96 -5.06
N GLY A 60 -5.62 -16.90 -4.52
CA GLY A 60 -5.22 -16.93 -3.12
C GLY A 60 -4.46 -15.68 -2.65
N TYR A 61 -3.70 -15.03 -3.53
CA TYR A 61 -2.95 -13.81 -3.22
C TYR A 61 -3.79 -12.53 -3.26
N ARG A 62 -5.03 -12.59 -3.75
CA ARG A 62 -5.87 -11.38 -3.94
C ARG A 62 -6.09 -10.66 -2.63
N ASN A 63 -6.40 -11.42 -1.58
CA ASN A 63 -6.60 -10.90 -0.25
C ASN A 63 -5.31 -10.26 0.29
N ASP A 64 -4.15 -10.89 0.06
CA ASP A 64 -2.87 -10.34 0.51
C ASP A 64 -2.58 -9.00 -0.19
N PHE A 65 -2.87 -8.90 -1.49
CA PHE A 65 -2.68 -7.66 -2.22
C PHE A 65 -3.57 -6.53 -1.67
N GLN A 66 -4.85 -6.83 -1.44
CA GLN A 66 -5.83 -5.89 -0.87
C GLN A 66 -5.46 -5.48 0.57
N ASN A 67 -5.07 -6.43 1.41
CA ASN A 67 -4.68 -6.18 2.79
C ASN A 67 -3.45 -5.26 2.87
N LEU A 68 -2.45 -5.48 2.02
CA LEU A 68 -1.28 -4.61 1.97
C LEU A 68 -1.64 -3.20 1.47
N GLU A 69 -2.52 -3.09 0.46
CA GLU A 69 -3.02 -1.80 0.00
C GLU A 69 -3.71 -1.02 1.13
N GLU A 70 -4.61 -1.68 1.87
CA GLU A 70 -5.31 -1.07 3.00
C GLU A 70 -4.34 -0.64 4.10
N ALA A 71 -3.35 -1.47 4.43
CA ALA A 71 -2.35 -1.13 5.43
C ALA A 71 -1.52 0.10 5.02
N MET A 72 -1.08 0.16 3.77
CA MET A 72 -0.35 1.32 3.25
C MET A 72 -1.21 2.59 3.25
N LYS A 73 -2.50 2.49 2.90
CA LYS A 73 -3.46 3.62 2.98
C LYS A 73 -3.61 4.13 4.41
N ARG A 74 -3.81 3.23 5.38
CA ARG A 74 -3.90 3.59 6.81
C ARG A 74 -2.63 4.27 7.30
N PHE A 75 -1.46 3.81 6.84
CA PHE A 75 -0.19 4.46 7.17
C PHE A 75 -0.08 5.87 6.55
N SER A 76 -0.49 6.05 5.29
CA SER A 76 -0.55 7.38 4.65
C SER A 76 -1.47 8.35 5.40
N GLU A 77 -2.60 7.88 5.90
CA GLU A 77 -3.53 8.66 6.73
C GLU A 77 -2.94 9.03 8.10
N HIS A 78 -2.13 8.14 8.69
CA HIS A 78 -1.40 8.44 9.92
C HIS A 78 -0.37 9.56 9.70
N LEU A 79 0.38 9.53 8.59
CA LEU A 79 1.32 10.59 8.24
C LEU A 79 0.62 11.95 8.07
N MET A 80 -0.56 11.96 7.43
CA MET A 80 -1.39 13.17 7.31
C MET A 80 -1.83 13.70 8.68
N THR A 81 -2.30 12.82 9.55
CA THR A 81 -2.77 13.20 10.90
C THR A 81 -1.62 13.75 11.74
N ALA A 82 -0.43 13.16 11.62
CA ALA A 82 0.78 13.61 12.30
C ALA A 82 1.25 14.99 11.78
N SER A 83 1.21 15.20 10.46
CA SER A 83 1.51 16.48 9.82
C SER A 83 0.58 17.60 10.29
N GLN A 84 -0.74 17.33 10.35
CA GLN A 84 -1.77 18.30 10.75
C GLN A 84 -1.74 18.70 12.23
N LYS A 85 -1.25 17.83 13.12
CA LYS A 85 -1.21 18.11 14.58
C LYS A 85 -0.07 19.06 15.01
N HIS A 86 0.80 19.54 14.11
CA HIS A 86 1.99 20.38 14.42
C HIS A 86 2.97 19.80 15.47
N SER A 87 2.72 18.57 15.92
CA SER A 87 3.47 17.81 16.90
C SER A 87 3.30 16.34 16.55
N ALA A 88 3.91 15.95 15.42
CA ALA A 88 4.12 14.54 15.12
C ALA A 88 5.01 13.98 16.24
N ASN A 89 4.43 13.25 17.18
CA ASN A 89 5.21 12.50 18.16
C ASN A 89 5.64 11.19 17.50
N GLU A 90 6.89 10.80 17.75
CA GLU A 90 7.55 9.62 17.17
C GLU A 90 6.73 8.32 17.38
N ASP A 91 5.92 8.28 18.44
CA ASP A 91 4.99 7.20 18.77
C ASP A 91 3.88 7.01 17.72
N ASP A 92 3.33 8.08 17.14
CA ASP A 92 2.24 8.00 16.14
C ASP A 92 2.77 7.44 14.82
N ILE A 93 3.97 7.88 14.41
CA ILE A 93 4.65 7.39 13.20
C ILE A 93 5.04 5.92 13.37
N THR A 94 5.61 5.58 14.53
CA THR A 94 6.02 4.21 14.86
C THR A 94 4.83 3.26 14.92
N SER A 95 3.71 3.70 15.50
CA SER A 95 2.47 2.91 15.56
C SER A 95 1.90 2.64 14.18
N GLY A 96 1.86 3.66 13.31
CA GLY A 96 1.43 3.51 11.93
C GLY A 96 2.33 2.54 11.15
N ALA A 97 3.64 2.69 11.25
CA ALA A 97 4.60 1.82 10.57
C ALA A 97 4.50 0.36 11.06
N SER A 98 4.28 0.17 12.37
CA SER A 98 4.11 -1.16 12.97
C SER A 98 2.84 -1.89 12.51
N SER A 99 1.88 -1.17 11.92
CA SER A 99 0.67 -1.77 11.34
C SER A 99 0.88 -2.31 9.93
N LEU A 100 2.04 -2.05 9.31
CA LEU A 100 2.38 -2.56 7.99
C LEU A 100 2.71 -4.07 8.05
N PRO A 101 2.14 -4.89 7.16
CA PRO A 101 2.52 -6.29 7.05
C PRO A 101 4.00 -6.42 6.70
N VAL A 102 4.74 -7.27 7.42
CA VAL A 102 6.17 -7.51 7.14
C VAL A 102 6.44 -8.48 5.99
N GLY A 103 5.40 -9.06 5.37
CA GLY A 103 5.54 -10.12 4.37
C GLY A 103 6.09 -11.40 4.99
N ASN A 104 5.35 -12.51 4.89
CA ASN A 104 5.86 -13.82 5.31
C ASN A 104 6.51 -14.54 4.13
#